data_AF-A0A6J8C3J5-F1
#
_entry.id   AF-A0A6J8C3J5-F1
#
_cell.length_a   1.000
_cell.length_b   1.000
_cell.length_c   1.000
_cell.angle_alpha   90.00
_cell.angle_beta   90.00
_cell.angle_gamma   90.00
#
_symmetry.space_group_name_H-M   'P 1'
#
loop_
_entity.id
_entity.type
_entity.pdbx_description
1 polymer ?
#
loop_
_entity_poly.entity_id
_entity_poly.type
_entity_poly.pdbx_seq_one_letter_code
_entity_poly.pdbx_strand_id
1 'polypeptide(L)'
;MWNSVFREHQRLHPNCNGFLQWNMEREEKFGFVNREEAMCDKCTYRSRKFKLYEEVQNKKPGRKAAKINVSAQAALSQTPLGYTGLRKIVLGCNMPAPSTSGLQKRANKVLPEIVNIDKKDMKADASS
;
A
#
# COMPACT_ATOMS: atom_id res chain seq x y z
N MET A 1 -12.27 -6.93 -7.69
CA MET A 1 -12.71 -5.52 -7.56
C MET A 1 -13.55 -5.12 -8.76
N TRP A 2 -12.99 -5.06 -9.98
CA TRP A 2 -13.68 -4.60 -11.19
C TRP A 2 -15.04 -5.26 -11.45
N ASN A 3 -15.14 -6.60 -11.36
CA ASN A 3 -16.43 -7.29 -11.55
C ASN A 3 -17.53 -6.80 -10.59
N SER A 4 -17.17 -6.41 -9.37
CA SER A 4 -18.11 -5.83 -8.41
C SER A 4 -18.56 -4.44 -8.84
N VAL A 5 -17.63 -3.61 -9.33
CA VAL A 5 -17.90 -2.25 -9.81
C VAL A 5 -18.79 -2.30 -11.06
N PHE A 6 -18.49 -3.16 -12.03
CA PHE A 6 -19.31 -3.33 -13.23
C PHE A 6 -20.75 -3.72 -12.90
N ARG A 7 -20.93 -4.74 -12.03
CA ARG A 7 -22.26 -5.18 -11.61
C ARG A 7 -23.02 -4.10 -10.83
N GLU A 8 -22.32 -3.36 -9.97
CA GLU A 8 -22.93 -2.28 -9.20
C GLU A 8 -23.36 -1.12 -10.11
N HIS A 9 -22.51 -0.69 -11.05
CA HIS A 9 -22.83 0.33 -12.04
C HIS A 9 -24.05 -0.07 -12.89
N GLN A 10 -24.06 -1.30 -13.41
CA GLN A 10 -25.20 -1.80 -14.21
C GLN A 10 -26.50 -1.83 -13.40
N ARG A 11 -26.43 -2.14 -12.10
CA ARG A 11 -27.59 -2.14 -11.20
C ARG A 11 -28.12 -0.73 -10.91
N LEU A 12 -27.23 0.24 -10.70
CA LEU A 12 -27.60 1.61 -10.31
C LEU A 12 -27.92 2.49 -11.52
N HIS A 13 -27.29 2.25 -12.66
CA HIS A 13 -27.42 3.02 -13.89
C HIS A 13 -27.57 2.08 -15.10
N PRO A 14 -28.69 1.32 -15.19
CA PRO A 14 -28.86 0.25 -16.18
C PRO A 14 -28.82 0.73 -17.64
N ASN A 15 -29.12 2.00 -17.89
CA ASN A 15 -29.12 2.60 -19.23
C ASN A 15 -27.84 3.37 -19.55
N CYS A 16 -26.84 3.37 -18.65
CA CYS A 16 -25.59 4.09 -18.86
C CYS A 16 -24.61 3.23 -19.66
N ASN A 17 -24.21 3.72 -20.84
CA ASN A 17 -23.19 3.13 -21.70
C ASN A 17 -21.83 3.85 -21.54
N GLY A 18 -21.53 4.31 -20.33
CA GLY A 18 -20.26 4.96 -20.00
C GLY A 18 -19.17 3.95 -19.69
N PHE A 19 -17.92 4.38 -19.83
CA PHE A 19 -16.76 3.61 -19.44
C PHE A 19 -16.45 3.82 -17.96
N LEU A 20 -16.13 2.73 -17.28
CA LEU A 20 -15.64 2.78 -15.92
C LEU A 20 -14.12 2.93 -15.94
N GLN A 21 -13.64 3.95 -15.24
CA GLN A 21 -12.22 4.27 -15.14
C GLN A 21 -11.85 4.60 -13.69
N TRP A 22 -10.55 4.69 -13.43
CA TRP A 22 -10.07 5.13 -12.13
C TRP A 22 -10.34 6.61 -11.92
N ASN A 23 -10.82 6.94 -10.72
CA ASN A 23 -10.97 8.30 -10.27
C ASN A 23 -9.64 8.82 -9.72
N MET A 24 -8.77 9.27 -10.63
CA MET A 24 -7.42 9.74 -10.30
C MET A 24 -7.42 10.93 -9.34
N GLU A 25 -8.46 11.76 -9.33
CA GLU A 25 -8.60 12.90 -8.40
C GLU A 25 -8.81 12.46 -6.95
N ARG A 26 -9.34 11.26 -6.74
CA ARG A 26 -9.65 10.72 -5.40
C ARG A 26 -8.73 9.57 -4.98
N GLU A 27 -7.65 9.35 -5.73
CA GLU A 27 -6.58 8.40 -5.41
C GLU A 27 -6.03 8.70 -4.01
N GLU A 28 -6.01 7.68 -3.14
CA GLU A 28 -5.35 7.76 -1.85
C GLU A 28 -4.01 7.03 -1.86
N LYS A 29 -2.93 7.80 -1.95
CA LYS A 29 -1.57 7.28 -1.83
C LYS A 29 -1.25 6.95 -0.37
N PHE A 30 -0.75 5.74 -0.14
CA PHE A 30 -0.33 5.25 1.16
C PHE A 30 1.04 4.58 1.07
N GLY A 31 2.08 5.38 0.84
CA GLY A 31 3.43 4.85 0.65
C GLY A 31 3.66 4.39 -0.77
N PHE A 32 3.95 3.10 -0.94
CA PHE A 32 4.11 2.45 -2.24
C PHE A 32 2.80 1.89 -2.82
N VAL A 33 1.68 2.09 -2.14
CA VAL A 33 0.40 1.48 -2.51
C VAL A 33 -0.71 2.50 -2.50
N ASN A 34 -1.74 2.25 -3.29
CA ASN A 34 -2.86 3.17 -3.44
C ASN A 34 -4.19 2.51 -3.03
N ARG A 35 -5.17 3.36 -2.72
CA ARG A 35 -6.57 2.99 -2.72
C ARG A 35 -7.28 3.77 -3.80
N GLU A 36 -8.01 3.06 -4.64
CA GLU A 36 -8.67 3.64 -5.80
C GLU A 36 -10.18 3.56 -5.70
N GLU A 37 -10.82 4.61 -6.20
CA GLU A 37 -12.24 4.63 -6.53
C GLU A 37 -12.38 4.48 -8.04
N ALA A 38 -13.27 3.63 -8.50
CA ALA A 38 -13.73 3.67 -9.89
C ALA A 38 -14.89 4.65 -10.04
N MET A 39 -14.93 5.36 -11.17
CA MET A 39 -16.02 6.26 -11.57
C MET A 39 -16.44 6.00 -13.01
N CYS A 40 -17.67 6.40 -13.35
CA CYS A 40 -18.12 6.45 -14.74
C CYS A 40 -17.78 7.82 -15.36
N ASP A 41 -17.42 7.82 -16.64
CA ASP A 41 -17.17 9.02 -17.44
C ASP A 41 -18.44 9.75 -17.91
N LYS A 42 -19.60 9.08 -17.92
CA LYS A 42 -20.88 9.63 -18.43
C LYS A 42 -21.93 9.90 -17.37
N CYS A 43 -21.93 9.16 -16.27
CA CYS A 43 -22.93 9.33 -15.21
C CYS A 43 -22.28 9.66 -13.87
N THR A 44 -23.09 9.89 -12.85
CA THR A 44 -22.63 10.28 -11.51
C THR A 44 -22.09 9.11 -10.68
N TYR A 45 -22.01 7.89 -11.26
CA TYR A 45 -21.56 6.71 -10.54
C TYR A 45 -20.13 6.84 -10.03
N ARG A 46 -19.97 6.55 -8.74
CA ARG A 46 -18.69 6.40 -8.03
C ARG A 46 -18.79 5.20 -7.12
N SER A 47 -17.82 4.32 -7.20
CA SER A 47 -17.73 3.15 -6.33
C SER A 47 -17.17 3.51 -4.94
N ARG A 48 -17.19 2.56 -4.00
CA ARG A 48 -16.35 2.67 -2.79
C ARG A 48 -14.86 2.63 -3.15
N LYS A 49 -14.00 3.11 -2.26
CA LYS A 49 -12.54 2.93 -2.40
C LYS A 49 -12.13 1.47 -2.14
N PHE A 50 -11.33 0.93 -3.04
CA PHE A 50 -10.74 -0.40 -2.93
C PHE A 50 -9.25 -0.30 -2.62
N LYS A 51 -8.76 -1.20 -1.78
CA LYS A 51 -7.32 -1.36 -1.55
C LYS A 51 -6.74 -2.14 -2.71
N LEU A 52 -5.76 -1.59 -3.42
CA LEU A 52 -5.01 -2.31 -4.44
C LEU A 52 -3.79 -3.03 -3.85
N TYR A 53 -3.90 -3.44 -2.58
CA TYR A 53 -2.81 -4.02 -1.82
C TYR A 53 -3.34 -4.94 -0.74
N GLU A 54 -2.50 -5.88 -0.34
CA GLU A 54 -2.78 -6.75 0.79
C GLU A 54 -2.33 -6.10 2.12
N GLU A 55 -3.11 -6.33 3.16
CA GLU A 55 -2.81 -5.87 4.51
C GLU A 55 -2.09 -6.95 5.31
N VAL A 56 -1.17 -6.51 6.17
CA VAL A 56 -0.63 -7.35 7.23
C VAL A 56 -1.76 -7.61 8.22
N GLN A 57 -2.06 -8.90 8.44
CA GLN A 57 -3.06 -9.28 9.42
C GLN A 57 -2.49 -9.12 10.83
N ASN A 58 -3.17 -8.36 11.66
CA ASN A 58 -2.87 -8.27 13.08
C ASN A 58 -4.16 -7.93 13.86
N LYS A 59 -4.12 -8.16 15.17
CA LYS A 59 -5.24 -7.88 16.09
C LYS A 59 -5.24 -6.44 16.62
N LYS A 60 -4.30 -5.58 16.18
CA LYS A 60 -4.18 -4.21 16.69
C LYS A 60 -5.29 -3.34 16.09
N PRO A 61 -5.90 -2.44 16.88
CA PRO A 61 -6.92 -1.52 16.38
C PRO A 61 -6.32 -0.52 15.38
N GLY A 62 -7.16 -0.03 14.46
CA GLY A 62 -6.81 1.01 13.49
C GLY A 62 -6.45 0.49 12.10
N ARG A 63 -5.89 1.38 11.26
CA ARG A 63 -5.56 1.08 9.86
C ARG A 63 -4.39 0.09 9.80
N LYS A 64 -4.64 -1.07 9.19
CA LYS A 64 -3.61 -2.10 8.95
C LYS A 64 -2.56 -1.61 7.95
N ALA A 65 -1.32 -2.01 8.18
CA ALA A 65 -0.21 -1.72 7.26
C ALA A 65 -0.35 -2.54 5.98
N ALA A 66 0.05 -1.99 4.84
CA ALA A 66 0.17 -2.75 3.60
C ALA A 66 1.42 -3.65 3.67
N LYS A 67 1.32 -4.90 3.18
CA LYS A 67 2.44 -5.84 3.16
C LYS A 67 3.67 -5.26 2.45
N ILE A 68 3.49 -4.72 1.24
CA ILE A 68 4.56 -4.08 0.46
C ILE A 68 5.30 -3.00 1.25
N ASN A 69 4.57 -2.19 2.03
CA ASN A 69 5.19 -1.13 2.82
C ASN A 69 6.05 -1.66 3.97
N VAL A 70 5.73 -2.84 4.53
CA VAL A 70 6.52 -3.49 5.58
C VAL A 70 7.71 -4.23 4.96
N SER A 71 7.46 -5.01 3.90
CA SER A 71 8.50 -5.75 3.18
C SER A 71 9.58 -4.81 2.62
N ALA A 72 9.20 -3.65 2.08
CA ALA A 72 10.16 -2.67 1.60
C ALA A 72 11.07 -2.13 2.71
N GLN A 73 10.59 -2.03 3.95
CA GLN A 73 11.41 -1.59 5.08
C GLN A 73 12.36 -2.70 5.54
N ALA A 74 11.91 -3.95 5.57
CA ALA A 74 12.77 -5.09 5.87
C ALA A 74 13.87 -5.30 4.81
N ALA A 75 13.55 -5.11 3.52
CA ALA A 75 14.55 -5.13 2.46
C ALA A 75 15.55 -3.98 2.63
N LEU A 76 15.05 -2.78 2.95
CA LEU A 76 15.91 -1.62 3.13
C LEU A 76 16.84 -1.75 4.35
N SER A 77 16.42 -2.41 5.43
CA SER A 77 17.29 -2.61 6.60
C SER A 77 18.48 -3.53 6.32
N GLN A 78 18.41 -4.34 5.26
CA GLN A 78 19.49 -5.24 4.82
C GLN A 78 20.29 -4.67 3.64
N THR A 79 19.92 -3.48 3.15
CA THR A 79 20.57 -2.85 2.00
C THR A 79 21.31 -1.59 2.45
N PRO A 80 22.52 -1.29 1.95
CA PRO A 80 23.24 -0.05 2.24
C PRO A 80 22.63 1.15 1.48
N LEU A 81 21.30 1.27 1.47
CA LEU A 81 20.56 2.29 0.73
C LEU A 81 19.76 3.15 1.71
N GLY A 82 20.04 4.45 1.72
CA GLY A 82 19.21 5.41 2.47
C GLY A 82 17.86 5.67 1.79
N TYR A 83 16.90 6.22 2.53
CA TYR A 83 15.56 6.56 1.99
C TYR A 83 15.61 7.49 0.77
N THR A 84 16.57 8.42 0.72
CA THR A 84 16.76 9.29 -0.44
C THR A 84 17.14 8.51 -1.69
N GLY A 85 18.02 7.52 -1.55
CA GLY A 85 18.41 6.64 -2.64
C GLY A 85 17.23 5.80 -3.13
N LEU A 86 16.46 5.22 -2.20
CA LEU A 86 15.23 4.49 -2.53
C LEU A 86 14.24 5.37 -3.31
N ARG A 87 14.01 6.61 -2.87
CA ARG A 87 13.13 7.54 -3.57
C ARG A 87 13.63 7.85 -4.98
N LYS A 88 14.95 8.02 -5.19
CA LYS A 88 15.52 8.23 -6.52
C LYS A 88 15.26 7.04 -7.45
N ILE A 89 15.43 5.81 -6.96
CA ILE A 89 15.13 4.59 -7.74
C ILE A 89 13.66 4.57 -8.14
N VAL A 90 12.76 4.79 -7.17
CA VAL A 90 11.31 4.77 -7.40
C VAL A 90 10.88 5.83 -8.41
N LEU A 91 11.43 7.05 -8.31
CA LEU A 91 11.20 8.11 -9.30
C LEU A 91 11.74 7.74 -10.68
N GLY A 92 12.92 7.11 -10.75
CA GLY A 92 13.50 6.61 -12.01
C GLY A 92 12.66 5.53 -12.69
N CYS A 93 11.89 4.75 -11.92
CA CYS A 93 10.92 3.78 -12.44
C CYS A 93 9.57 4.41 -12.83
N ASN A 94 9.47 5.75 -12.89
CA ASN A 94 8.23 6.49 -13.15
C ASN A 94 7.09 6.15 -12.16
N MET A 95 7.46 5.83 -10.91
CA MET A 95 6.52 5.55 -9.84
C MET A 95 6.46 6.72 -8.85
N PRO A 96 5.28 7.04 -8.29
CA PRO A 96 5.17 8.08 -7.28
C PRO A 96 5.92 7.66 -6.01
N ALA A 97 7.01 8.36 -5.70
CA ALA A 97 7.80 8.05 -4.53
C ALA A 97 7.07 8.46 -3.23
N PRO A 98 7.12 7.61 -2.18
CA PRO A 98 6.57 7.98 -0.89
C PRO A 98 7.36 9.13 -0.26
N SER A 99 6.73 9.81 0.70
CA SER A 99 7.38 10.88 1.47
C SER A 99 8.50 10.32 2.37
N THR A 100 9.57 11.09 2.53
CA THR A 100 10.68 10.74 3.44
C THR A 100 10.20 10.58 4.88
N SER A 101 9.37 11.50 5.37
CA SER A 101 8.77 11.41 6.70
C SER A 101 7.86 10.18 6.85
N GLY A 102 7.16 9.79 5.79
CA GLY A 102 6.34 8.58 5.75
C GLY A 102 7.19 7.30 5.81
N LEU A 103 8.32 7.27 5.10
CA LEU A 103 9.29 6.18 5.16
C LEU A 103 9.89 6.06 6.57
N GLN A 104 10.38 7.16 7.14
CA GLN A 104 10.95 7.18 8.49
C GLN A 104 9.96 6.70 9.55
N LYS A 105 8.70 7.17 9.50
CA LYS A 105 7.64 6.73 10.43
C LYS A 105 7.39 5.23 10.38
N ARG A 106 7.62 4.58 9.23
CA ARG A 106 7.45 3.12 9.08
C ARG A 106 8.68 2.37 9.54
N ALA A 107 9.86 2.88 9.24
CA ALA A 107 11.12 2.34 9.75
C ALA A 107 11.10 2.23 11.28
N ASN A 108 10.66 3.30 11.95
CA ASN A 108 10.52 3.33 13.41
C ASN A 108 9.58 2.25 13.96
N LYS A 109 8.71 1.65 13.13
CA LYS A 109 7.83 0.54 13.51
C LYS A 109 8.41 -0.83 13.15
N VAL A 110 9.14 -0.93 12.04
CA VAL A 110 9.62 -2.22 11.51
C VAL A 110 10.99 -2.58 12.09
N LEU A 111 11.92 -1.63 12.19
CA LEU A 111 13.28 -1.88 12.66
C LEU A 111 13.35 -2.47 14.07
N PRO A 112 12.55 -1.99 15.06
CA PRO A 112 12.56 -2.61 16.39
C PRO A 112 12.09 -4.08 16.38
N GLU A 113 11.16 -4.43 15.50
CA GLU A 113 10.67 -5.81 15.37
C GLU A 113 11.74 -6.72 14.76
N ILE A 114 12.52 -6.22 13.79
CA ILE A 114 13.67 -6.94 13.22
C ILE A 114 14.70 -7.23 14.31
N VAL A 115 15.10 -6.20 15.08
CA VAL A 115 16.04 -6.37 16.21
C VAL A 115 15.52 -7.38 17.24
N ASN A 116 14.21 -7.41 17.49
CA ASN A 116 13.61 -8.37 18.40
C ASN A 116 13.64 -9.81 17.87
N ILE A 117 13.49 -10.01 16.55
CA ILE A 117 13.63 -11.31 15.90
C ILE A 117 15.09 -11.76 16.00
N ASP A 118 16.04 -10.91 15.61
CA ASP A 118 17.47 -11.22 15.66
C ASP A 118 17.91 -11.61 17.09
N LYS A 119 17.44 -10.89 18.11
CA LYS A 119 17.72 -11.22 19.52
C LYS A 119 17.11 -12.54 19.98
N LYS A 120 16.00 -12.99 19.39
CA LYS A 120 15.40 -14.29 19.72
C LYS A 120 16.18 -15.41 19.05
N ASP A 121 16.56 -15.22 17.79
CA ASP A 121 17.34 -16.20 17.03
C ASP A 121 18.70 -16.44 17.70
N MET A 122 19.43 -15.37 18.06
CA MET A 122 20.70 -15.49 18.81
C MET A 122 20.56 -16.25 20.15
N LYS A 123 19.40 -16.15 20.82
CA LYS A 123 19.15 -16.89 22.07
C LYS A 123 18.84 -18.36 21.83
N ALA A 124 18.17 -18.68 20.72
CA ALA A 124 17.91 -20.06 20.34
C ALA A 124 19.23 -20.79 20.02
N ASP A 125 20.09 -20.15 19.22
CA ASP A 125 21.40 -20.69 18.82
C ASP A 125 22.37 -20.87 20.00
N ALA A 126 22.28 -20.01 21.03
CA ALA A 126 23.11 -20.13 22.23
C ALA A 126 22.68 -21.25 23.20
N SER A 127 21.51 -21.87 22.95
CA SER A 127 20.92 -22.93 23.79
C SER A 127 20.96 -24.33 23.15
N SER A 128 21.50 -24.42 21.95
CA SER A 128 21.81 -25.66 21.20
C SER A 128 23.30 -25.99 21.28
#